data_AF-A0A7J9JAV4-F1
#
_entry.id   AF-A0A7J9JAV4-F1
#
_cell.length_a   1.000
_cell.length_b   1.000
_cell.length_c   1.000
_cell.angle_alpha   90.00
_cell.angle_beta   90.00
_cell.angle_gamma   90.00
#
_symmetry.space_group_name_H-M   'P 1'
#
loop_
_entity.id
_entity.type
_entity.pdbx_description
1 polymer ?
#
loop_
_entity_poly.entity_id
_entity_poly.type
_entity_poly.pdbx_seq_one_letter_code
_entity_poly.pdbx_strand_id
1 'polypeptide(L)'
;MKTWILLLLAVLAFMVEPRCCIAAKENKQKLKIYTVKFTTKGADRTSYQMFMKDLQNALTVRADRSGDIPVLPPRSAEPSDPQQYLLVKLSNGYQTVTLALNVSDVYILGYQPGGSGNSYFFSHVPTN
;
A
#
# COMPACT_ATOMS: atom_id res chain seq x y z
N MET A 1 12.65 -39.56 -53.82
CA MET A 1 13.22 -38.97 -52.58
C MET A 1 12.44 -37.71 -52.19
N LYS A 2 11.20 -37.84 -51.70
CA LYS A 2 10.37 -36.65 -51.38
C LYS A 2 9.35 -36.88 -50.26
N THR A 3 9.45 -38.02 -49.57
CA THR A 3 8.58 -38.42 -48.46
C THR A 3 9.23 -38.23 -47.09
N TRP A 4 10.56 -38.12 -47.03
CA TRP A 4 11.31 -37.95 -45.77
C TRP A 4 11.36 -36.49 -45.28
N ILE A 5 11.23 -35.52 -46.19
CA ILE A 5 11.26 -34.08 -45.84
C ILE A 5 9.95 -33.66 -45.17
N LEU A 6 8.81 -34.24 -45.56
CA LEU A 6 7.51 -33.99 -44.93
C LEU A 6 7.42 -34.58 -43.51
N LEU A 7 8.10 -35.70 -43.26
CA LEU A 7 8.19 -36.30 -41.93
C LEU A 7 9.06 -35.49 -40.96
N LEU A 8 10.13 -34.86 -41.44
CA LEU A 8 10.97 -33.96 -40.64
C LEU A 8 10.25 -32.65 -40.26
N LEU A 9 9.42 -32.11 -41.15
CA LEU A 9 8.59 -30.93 -40.86
C LEU A 9 7.45 -31.24 -39.88
N ALA A 10 6.92 -32.47 -39.89
CA ALA A 10 5.89 -32.88 -38.93
C ALA A 10 6.44 -32.97 -37.50
N VAL A 11 7.69 -33.42 -37.30
CA VAL A 11 8.27 -33.59 -35.96
C VAL A 11 8.67 -32.25 -35.31
N LEU A 12 9.02 -31.23 -36.10
CA LEU A 12 9.32 -29.88 -35.58
C LEU A 12 8.08 -29.11 -35.10
N ALA A 13 6.88 -29.49 -35.55
CA ALA A 13 5.64 -28.86 -35.11
C ALA A 13 5.13 -29.34 -33.74
N PHE A 14 5.65 -30.47 -33.22
CA PHE A 14 5.23 -31.05 -31.93
C PHE A 14 6.18 -30.72 -30.75
N MET A 15 7.26 -29.97 -30.99
CA MET A 15 8.22 -29.54 -29.94
C MET A 15 8.13 -28.03 -29.64
N VAL A 16 6.98 -27.41 -29.90
CA VAL A 16 6.61 -26.17 -29.23
C VAL A 16 5.61 -26.56 -28.17
N GLU A 17 6.11 -27.06 -27.04
CA GLU A 17 5.34 -26.98 -25.81
C GLU A 17 4.89 -25.52 -25.70
N PRO A 18 3.58 -25.24 -25.61
CA PRO A 18 3.15 -23.94 -25.16
C PRO A 18 3.68 -23.87 -23.74
N ARG A 19 4.85 -23.24 -23.57
CA ARG A 19 5.36 -22.81 -22.27
C ARG A 19 4.15 -22.25 -21.59
N CYS A 20 3.71 -22.99 -20.57
CA CYS A 20 2.50 -22.75 -19.83
C CYS A 20 2.40 -21.24 -19.72
N CYS A 21 1.44 -20.63 -20.41
CA CYS A 21 1.01 -19.31 -20.05
C CYS A 21 0.51 -19.52 -18.63
N ILE A 22 1.40 -19.39 -17.65
CA ILE A 22 1.06 -18.83 -16.38
C ILE A 22 0.60 -17.45 -16.81
N ALA A 23 -0.68 -17.36 -17.19
CA ALA A 23 -1.45 -16.18 -16.92
C ALA A 23 -1.19 -15.98 -15.44
N ALA A 24 -0.21 -15.14 -15.14
CA ALA A 24 -0.13 -14.50 -13.86
C ALA A 24 -1.53 -13.95 -13.73
N LYS A 25 -2.35 -14.60 -12.90
CA LYS A 25 -3.51 -13.94 -12.35
C LYS A 25 -2.86 -12.77 -11.68
N GLU A 26 -2.84 -11.62 -12.36
CA GLU A 26 -2.76 -10.34 -11.72
C GLU A 26 -3.95 -10.35 -10.79
N ASN A 27 -3.73 -10.90 -9.59
CA ASN A 27 -4.44 -10.50 -8.44
C ASN A 27 -4.01 -9.04 -8.30
N LYS A 28 -4.69 -8.15 -9.03
CA LYS A 28 -4.77 -6.73 -8.69
C LYS A 28 -5.47 -6.70 -7.36
N GLN A 29 -4.77 -7.15 -6.33
CA GLN A 29 -5.11 -6.94 -4.96
C GLN A 29 -5.02 -5.43 -4.83
N LYS A 30 -6.17 -4.78 -5.00
CA LYS A 30 -6.31 -3.34 -4.95
C LYS A 30 -5.67 -2.89 -3.64
N LEU A 31 -4.44 -2.39 -3.74
CA LEU A 31 -3.62 -2.05 -2.59
C LEU A 31 -4.38 -0.98 -1.80
N LYS A 32 -4.80 -1.35 -0.60
CA LYS A 32 -5.63 -0.50 0.25
C LYS A 32 -4.71 0.34 1.13
N ILE A 33 -4.66 1.63 0.84
CA ILE A 33 -4.11 2.60 1.79
C ILE A 33 -5.12 2.73 2.93
N TYR A 34 -4.68 2.49 4.16
CA TYR A 34 -5.54 2.66 5.33
C TYR A 34 -5.74 4.15 5.61
N THR A 35 -6.94 4.51 6.07
CA THR A 35 -7.26 5.87 6.47
C THR A 35 -7.95 5.85 7.82
N VAL A 36 -7.35 6.52 8.80
CA VAL A 36 -7.93 6.71 10.14
C VAL A 36 -8.40 8.16 10.27
N LYS A 37 -9.50 8.39 10.99
CA LYS A 37 -10.14 9.70 11.07
C LYS A 37 -10.27 10.15 12.52
N PHE A 38 -10.08 11.44 12.75
CA PHE A 38 -10.35 12.08 14.03
C PHE A 38 -10.94 13.47 13.81
N THR A 39 -11.88 13.87 14.66
CA THR A 39 -12.41 15.22 14.69
C THR A 39 -12.26 15.78 16.10
N THR A 40 -11.80 17.03 16.23
CA THR A 40 -11.77 17.72 17.53
C THR A 40 -13.14 18.29 17.91
N LYS A 41 -14.06 18.44 16.96
CA LYS A 41 -15.44 18.91 17.23
C LYS A 41 -16.18 17.88 18.09
N GLY A 42 -16.43 18.23 19.36
CA GLY A 42 -17.09 17.35 20.32
C GLY A 42 -16.22 16.16 20.75
N ALA A 43 -14.89 16.23 20.58
CA ALA A 43 -14.01 15.17 21.02
C ALA A 43 -13.95 15.09 22.54
N ASP A 44 -13.79 13.87 23.04
CA ASP A 44 -13.60 13.56 24.45
C ASP A 44 -12.48 12.52 24.60
N ARG A 45 -12.22 12.10 25.85
CA ARG A 45 -11.20 11.09 26.14
C ARG A 45 -11.48 9.76 25.40
N THR A 46 -12.73 9.35 25.34
CA THR A 46 -13.14 8.07 24.75
C THR A 46 -12.91 8.09 23.24
N SER A 47 -13.33 9.15 22.56
CA SER A 47 -13.18 9.27 21.10
C SER A 47 -11.71 9.39 20.70
N TYR A 48 -10.88 10.04 21.50
CA TYR A 48 -9.43 10.06 21.29
C TYR A 48 -8.79 8.68 21.50
N GLN A 49 -9.19 7.94 22.55
CA GLN A 49 -8.70 6.57 22.79
C GLN A 49 -9.09 5.61 21.64
N MET A 50 -10.30 5.73 21.12
CA MET A 50 -10.75 4.97 19.94
C MET A 50 -9.91 5.32 18.71
N PHE A 51 -9.68 6.61 18.46
CA PHE A 51 -8.81 7.06 17.37
C PHE A 51 -7.40 6.47 17.47
N MET A 52 -6.78 6.50 18.66
CA MET A 52 -5.46 5.93 18.88
C MET A 52 -5.43 4.40 18.67
N LYS A 53 -6.50 3.70 19.08
CA LYS A 53 -6.65 2.26 18.83
C LYS A 53 -6.74 1.96 17.34
N ASP A 54 -7.54 2.72 16.60
CA ASP A 54 -7.67 2.56 15.14
C ASP A 54 -6.36 2.87 14.42
N LEU A 55 -5.63 3.89 14.87
CA LEU A 55 -4.30 4.23 14.38
C LEU A 55 -3.31 3.07 14.59
N GLN A 56 -3.24 2.53 15.80
CA GLN A 56 -2.38 1.38 16.11
C GLN A 56 -2.76 0.13 15.31
N ASN A 57 -4.06 -0.16 15.18
CA ASN A 57 -4.55 -1.27 14.36
C ASN A 57 -4.12 -1.14 12.90
N ALA A 58 -4.20 0.07 12.34
CA ALA A 58 -3.79 0.32 10.96
C ALA A 58 -2.27 0.22 10.77
N LEU A 59 -1.47 0.69 11.73
CA LEU A 59 0.00 0.55 11.70
C LEU A 59 0.46 -0.90 11.83
N THR A 60 -0.28 -1.73 12.56
CA THR A 60 0.13 -3.10 12.92
C THR A 60 -0.49 -4.20 12.06
N VAL A 61 -1.07 -3.86 10.90
CA VAL A 61 -1.62 -4.84 9.95
C VAL A 61 -0.55 -5.81 9.45
N ARG A 62 0.66 -5.29 9.17
CA ARG A 62 1.82 -6.07 8.68
C ARG A 62 2.96 -6.16 9.71
N ALA A 63 2.68 -5.79 10.96
CA ALA A 63 3.69 -5.85 12.01
C ALA A 63 4.07 -7.30 12.32
N ASP A 64 5.32 -7.53 12.70
CA ASP A 64 5.71 -8.76 13.35
C ASP A 64 5.10 -8.79 14.76
N ARG A 65 4.48 -9.92 15.11
CA ARG A 65 3.79 -10.17 16.38
C ARG A 65 4.37 -11.39 17.09
N SER A 66 5.61 -11.74 16.80
CA SER A 66 6.35 -12.82 17.47
C SER A 66 6.55 -12.56 18.97
N GLY A 67 6.51 -11.29 19.41
CA GLY A 67 6.54 -10.88 20.82
C GLY A 67 5.29 -10.09 21.27
N ASP A 68 5.29 -9.67 22.54
CA ASP A 68 4.17 -8.95 23.17
C ASP A 68 3.94 -7.54 22.62
N ILE A 69 5.00 -6.91 22.11
CA ILE A 69 4.96 -5.58 21.48
C ILE A 69 5.15 -5.77 19.97
N PRO A 70 4.17 -5.38 19.14
CA PRO A 70 4.30 -5.50 17.70
C PRO A 70 5.45 -4.65 17.16
N VAL A 71 6.30 -5.25 16.32
CA VAL A 71 7.36 -4.52 15.61
C VAL A 71 6.82 -4.08 14.26
N LEU A 72 6.90 -2.78 13.98
CA LEU A 72 6.42 -2.21 12.72
C LEU A 72 7.15 -2.83 11.53
N PRO A 73 6.49 -2.97 10.36
CA PRO A 73 7.11 -3.55 9.18
C PRO A 73 8.32 -2.71 8.74
N PRO A 74 9.36 -3.35 8.16
CA PRO A 74 10.48 -2.60 7.61
C PRO A 74 10.00 -1.69 6.47
N ARG A 75 10.78 -0.63 6.20
CA ARG A 75 10.51 0.27 5.09
C ARG A 75 10.51 -0.51 3.76
N SER A 76 9.51 -0.26 2.92
CA SER A 76 9.47 -0.85 1.59
C SER A 76 10.62 -0.32 0.73
N ALA A 77 11.24 -1.20 -0.05
CA ALA A 77 12.23 -0.80 -1.05
C ALA A 77 11.57 -0.13 -2.28
N GLU A 78 10.26 -0.28 -2.44
CA GLU A 78 9.49 0.30 -3.54
C GLU A 78 8.71 1.53 -3.05
N PRO A 79 9.08 2.76 -3.46
CA PRO A 79 8.34 3.98 -3.06
C PRO A 79 6.87 3.97 -3.50
N SER A 80 6.54 3.16 -4.51
CA SER A 80 5.18 2.96 -5.00
C SER A 80 4.33 1.98 -4.19
N ASP A 81 4.90 1.25 -3.21
CA ASP A 81 4.13 0.35 -2.35
C ASP A 81 3.11 1.14 -1.51
N PRO A 82 1.80 1.06 -1.78
CA PRO A 82 0.80 1.82 -1.04
C PRO A 82 0.64 1.35 0.40
N GLN A 83 1.07 0.12 0.72
CA GLN A 83 0.98 -0.43 2.06
C GLN A 83 2.04 0.15 3.02
N GLN A 84 3.04 0.87 2.51
CA GLN A 84 4.01 1.59 3.34
C GLN A 84 3.45 2.90 3.90
N TYR A 85 2.27 3.32 3.43
CA TYR A 85 1.65 4.59 3.81
C TYR A 85 0.35 4.39 4.58
N LEU A 86 0.12 5.29 5.53
CA LEU A 86 -1.12 5.42 6.29
C LEU A 86 -1.62 6.86 6.19
N LEU A 87 -2.91 7.05 5.94
CA LEU A 87 -3.52 8.37 5.94
C LEU A 87 -4.22 8.64 7.27
N VAL A 88 -3.97 9.83 7.83
CA VAL A 88 -4.66 10.31 9.03
C VAL A 88 -5.43 11.57 8.69
N LYS A 89 -6.76 11.47 8.65
CA LYS A 89 -7.64 12.59 8.34
C LYS A 89 -8.10 13.25 9.65
N LEU A 90 -7.62 14.46 9.89
CA LEU A 90 -7.96 15.27 11.05
C LEU A 90 -8.94 16.36 10.63
N SER A 91 -9.97 16.60 11.44
CA SER A 91 -10.90 17.71 11.26
C SER A 91 -11.09 18.49 12.55
N ASN A 92 -11.37 19.79 12.45
CA ASN A 92 -11.84 20.59 13.58
C ASN A 92 -13.35 20.90 13.51
N GLY A 93 -14.08 20.21 12.64
CA GLY A 93 -15.50 20.46 12.37
C GLY A 93 -15.80 21.54 11.33
N TYR A 94 -14.78 22.27 10.87
CA TYR A 94 -14.87 23.28 9.81
C TYR A 94 -13.90 22.96 8.67
N GLN A 95 -12.64 22.73 9.03
CA GLN A 95 -11.56 22.38 8.14
C GLN A 95 -11.15 20.94 8.35
N THR A 96 -10.46 20.42 7.34
CA THR A 96 -9.92 19.06 7.34
C THR A 96 -8.51 19.11 6.77
N VAL A 97 -7.64 18.29 7.32
CA VAL A 97 -6.32 18.00 6.77
C VAL A 97 -6.11 16.49 6.74
N THR A 98 -5.47 15.99 5.70
CA THR A 98 -5.03 14.59 5.62
C THR A 98 -3.52 14.55 5.74
N LEU A 99 -3.01 13.85 6.74
CA LEU A 99 -1.58 13.59 6.91
C LEU A 99 -1.23 12.26 6.24
N ALA A 100 -0.06 12.19 5.60
CA ALA A 100 0.52 10.94 5.13
C ALA A 100 1.64 10.51 6.10
N LEU A 101 1.54 9.30 6.63
CA LEU A 101 2.53 8.71 7.54
C LEU A 101 3.21 7.52 6.87
N ASN A 102 4.48 7.30 7.19
CA ASN A 102 5.18 6.05 6.89
C ASN A 102 4.89 5.01 7.99
N VAL A 103 4.46 3.82 7.60
CA VAL A 103 4.08 2.74 8.52
C VAL A 103 5.29 2.14 9.25
N SER A 104 6.49 2.25 8.69
CA SER A 104 7.71 1.67 9.28
C SER A 104 8.27 2.44 10.48
N ASP A 105 7.99 3.74 10.58
CA ASP A 105 8.58 4.63 11.58
C ASP A 105 7.55 5.63 12.19
N VAL A 106 6.32 5.66 11.69
CA VAL A 106 5.22 6.56 12.10
C VAL A 106 5.51 8.05 11.80
N TYR A 107 6.54 8.37 11.02
CA TYR A 107 6.84 9.75 10.67
C TYR A 107 5.84 10.30 9.66
N ILE A 108 5.48 11.57 9.84
CA ILE A 108 4.67 12.33 8.89
C ILE A 108 5.57 12.71 7.71
N LEU A 109 5.15 12.33 6.50
CA LEU A 109 5.83 12.64 5.25
C LEU A 109 5.33 13.94 4.63
N GLY A 110 4.07 14.28 4.88
CA GLY A 110 3.41 15.43 4.28
C GLY A 110 1.95 15.53 4.67
N TYR A 111 1.29 16.54 4.11
CA TYR A 111 -0.12 16.79 4.34
C TYR A 111 -0.83 17.39 3.13
N GLN A 112 -2.14 17.16 3.08
CA GLN A 112 -3.05 17.73 2.10
C GLN A 112 -4.16 18.51 2.84
N PRO A 113 -4.23 19.84 2.68
CA PRO A 113 -5.38 20.62 3.11
C PRO A 113 -6.66 20.18 2.38
N GLY A 114 -7.79 20.18 3.08
CA GLY A 114 -9.09 19.93 2.47
C GLY A 114 -9.42 20.98 1.41
N GLY A 115 -9.91 20.54 0.26
CA GLY A 115 -10.44 21.44 -0.79
C GLY A 115 -9.41 22.09 -1.72
N SER A 116 -8.11 22.04 -1.44
CA SER A 116 -7.08 22.68 -2.27
C SER A 116 -6.60 21.85 -3.46
N GLY A 117 -6.78 20.52 -3.43
CA GLY A 117 -6.16 19.58 -4.38
C GLY A 117 -4.63 19.44 -4.24
N ASN A 118 -3.96 20.46 -3.69
CA ASN A 118 -2.51 20.51 -3.48
C ASN A 118 -2.07 19.69 -2.26
N SER A 119 -0.92 19.03 -2.40
CA SER A 119 -0.25 18.29 -1.30
C SER A 119 1.13 18.87 -1.07
N TYR A 120 1.59 18.83 0.19
CA TYR A 120 2.87 19.37 0.62
C TYR A 120 3.67 18.28 1.32
N PHE A 121 4.93 18.09 0.95
CA PHE A 121 5.81 17.06 1.48
C PHE A 121 7.09 17.67 2.02
N PHE A 122 7.71 17.02 3.00
CA PHE A 122 9.05 17.42 3.44
C PHE A 122 10.09 17.19 2.34
N SER A 123 11.14 18.00 2.31
CA SER A 123 12.17 17.99 1.26
C SER A 123 12.93 16.66 1.11
N HIS A 124 12.98 15.84 2.16
CA HIS A 124 13.65 14.55 2.15
C HIS A 124 12.75 13.40 1.69
N VAL A 125 11.47 13.66 1.43
CA VAL A 125 10.55 12.65 0.88
C VAL A 125 10.81 12.54 -0.62
N PRO A 126 11.14 11.35 -1.15
CA PRO A 126 11.37 11.18 -2.58
C PRO A 126 10.14 11.57 -3.38
N THR A 127 10.31 12.49 -4.34
CA THR A 127 9.30 12.78 -5.35
C THR A 127 9.66 11.98 -6.60
N ASN A 128 8.82 11.01 -6.96
CA ASN A 128 8.95 10.26 -8.21
C ASN A 128 8.88 11.19 -9.43
#